data_AF-A0A9X4KU08-F1
#
_entry.id   AF-A0A9X4KU08-F1
#
_cell.length_a   1.000
_cell.length_b   1.000
_cell.length_c   1.000
_cell.angle_alpha   90.00
_cell.angle_beta   90.00
_cell.angle_gamma   90.00
#
_symmetry.space_group_name_H-M   'P 1'
#
loop_
_entity.id
_entity.type
_entity.pdbx_description
1 polymer ?
#
loop_
_entity_poly.entity_id
_entity_poly.type
_entity_poly.pdbx_seq_one_letter_code
_entity_poly.pdbx_strand_id
1 'polypeptide(L)'
;MPAFYIAISSFNFELIPIKLLLTIGTFRGTVPFAPFIEAAFMELTLEMIREAGVRLPSPIGQTVGIVGGIVIGQAIVQAGLISNIMVVVVAFTAISSFILPNLDMVAAVRIIRFSLMAAASVFGIFGLLVGMMILLGHLISLETLGTPFSTPFAPMRISDWRDTVVRSPLWKMTLRPLGARPVETRRQGDNRRKGDG
;
A
#
# COMPACT_ATOMS: atom_id res chain seq x y z
N MET A 1 0.65 -0.03 6.86
CA MET A 1 0.18 -0.50 8.18
C MET A 1 1.18 -0.30 9.32
N PRO A 2 2.50 -0.52 9.19
CA PRO A 2 3.41 -0.47 10.34
C PRO A 2 3.45 0.89 11.05
N ALA A 3 3.51 1.99 10.29
CA ALA A 3 3.44 3.35 10.84
C ALA A 3 2.17 3.60 11.68
N PHE A 4 1.03 3.04 11.24
CA PHE A 4 -0.24 3.14 11.95
C PHE A 4 -0.23 2.33 13.25
N TYR A 5 0.32 1.12 13.22
CA TYR A 5 0.53 0.32 14.42
C TYR A 5 1.41 1.03 15.45
N ILE A 6 2.53 1.62 15.02
CA ILE A 6 3.44 2.39 15.89
C ILE A 6 2.68 3.57 16.53
N ALA A 7 1.93 4.32 15.74
CA ALA A 7 1.18 5.50 16.18
C ALA A 7 0.12 5.16 17.24
N ILE A 8 -0.63 4.08 17.05
CA ILE A 8 -1.65 3.63 17.99
C ILE A 8 -1.02 3.01 19.24
N SER A 9 -0.09 2.08 19.06
CA SER A 9 0.49 1.33 20.19
C SER A 9 1.35 2.18 21.11
N SER A 10 1.92 3.29 20.62
CA SER A 10 2.85 4.12 21.40
C SER A 10 2.19 5.39 21.95
N PHE A 11 1.23 5.97 21.23
CA PHE A 11 0.66 7.29 21.58
C PHE A 11 -0.85 7.29 21.82
N ASN A 12 -1.61 6.38 21.17
CA ASN A 12 -3.08 6.45 21.15
C ASN A 12 -3.73 5.09 21.46
N PHE A 13 -3.34 4.47 22.58
CA PHE A 13 -3.91 3.18 23.00
C PHE A 13 -5.39 3.30 23.40
N GLU A 14 -5.85 4.50 23.77
CA GLU A 14 -7.24 4.78 24.14
C GLU A 14 -8.24 4.53 23.01
N LEU A 15 -7.79 4.55 21.75
CA LEU A 15 -8.63 4.25 20.58
C LEU A 15 -8.97 2.76 20.46
N ILE A 16 -8.30 1.89 21.23
CA ILE A 16 -8.47 0.43 21.16
C ILE A 16 -9.46 -0.02 22.25
N PRO A 17 -10.45 -0.87 21.91
CA PRO A 17 -11.30 -1.51 22.91
C PRO A 17 -10.48 -2.22 24.00
N ILE A 18 -10.82 -2.02 25.27
CA ILE A 18 -10.07 -2.52 26.44
C ILE A 18 -9.71 -4.01 26.34
N LYS A 19 -10.62 -4.86 25.83
CA LYS A 19 -10.35 -6.29 25.65
C LYS A 19 -9.16 -6.54 24.71
N LEU A 20 -9.08 -5.81 23.61
CA LEU A 20 -7.99 -5.90 22.64
C LEU A 20 -6.70 -5.28 23.18
N LEU A 21 -6.81 -4.19 23.94
CA LEU A 21 -5.67 -3.54 24.57
C LEU A 21 -4.96 -4.48 25.56
N LEU A 22 -5.71 -5.24 26.36
CA LEU A 22 -5.13 -6.23 27.27
C LEU A 22 -4.37 -7.33 26.52
N THR A 23 -4.93 -7.84 25.41
CA THR A 23 -4.25 -8.82 24.55
C THR A 23 -3.00 -8.23 23.89
N ILE A 24 -3.04 -6.98 23.44
CA ILE A 24 -1.85 -6.29 22.91
C ILE A 24 -0.80 -6.12 24.01
N GLY A 25 -1.23 -5.77 25.22
CA GLY A 25 -0.38 -5.62 26.39
C GLY A 25 0.35 -6.92 26.76
N THR A 26 -0.30 -8.08 26.71
CA THR A 26 0.35 -9.36 27.01
C THR A 26 1.40 -9.72 25.94
N PHE A 27 1.09 -9.54 24.65
CA PHE A 27 2.04 -9.82 23.57
C PHE A 27 3.20 -8.82 23.49
N ARG A 28 2.99 -7.59 23.97
CA ARG A 28 4.06 -6.59 24.07
C ARG A 28 4.89 -6.73 25.35
N GLY A 29 4.29 -7.21 26.44
CA GLY A 29 5.00 -7.45 27.70
C GLY A 29 6.07 -8.53 27.61
N THR A 30 5.99 -9.41 26.61
CA THR A 30 6.98 -10.47 26.36
C THR A 30 8.14 -10.02 25.46
N VAL A 31 8.09 -8.81 24.88
CA VAL A 31 9.03 -8.36 23.84
C VAL A 31 9.83 -7.16 24.36
N PRO A 32 11.17 -7.15 24.25
CA PRO A 32 12.00 -6.11 24.86
C PRO A 32 12.11 -4.82 24.03
N PHE A 33 11.64 -4.83 22.77
CA PHE A 33 11.85 -3.73 21.84
C PHE A 33 10.66 -2.76 21.75
N ALA A 34 10.96 -1.52 21.37
CA ALA A 34 9.93 -0.54 21.06
C ALA A 34 9.21 -0.91 19.73
N PRO A 35 7.93 -0.54 19.55
CA PRO A 35 7.16 -0.86 18.34
C PRO A 35 7.83 -0.40 17.04
N PHE A 36 8.55 0.72 17.07
CA PHE A 36 9.32 1.21 15.92
C PHE A 36 10.46 0.26 15.53
N ILE A 37 11.21 -0.25 16.51
CA ILE A 37 12.34 -1.16 16.28
C ILE A 37 11.81 -2.52 15.78
N GLU A 38 10.77 -3.06 16.41
CA GLU A 38 10.10 -4.28 15.95
C GLU A 38 9.68 -4.16 14.48
N ALA A 39 9.03 -3.05 14.12
CA ALA A 39 8.55 -2.81 12.76
C ALA A 39 9.71 -2.64 11.78
N ALA A 40 10.74 -1.88 12.14
CA ALA A 40 11.90 -1.65 11.28
C ALA A 40 12.64 -2.96 10.98
N PHE A 41 12.83 -3.82 11.98
CA PHE A 41 13.47 -5.12 11.81
C PHE A 41 12.65 -6.05 10.91
N MET A 42 11.33 -6.13 11.12
CA MET A 42 10.47 -6.95 10.28
C MET A 42 10.37 -6.44 8.84
N GLU A 43 10.28 -5.13 8.65
CA GLU A 43 10.25 -4.51 7.32
C GLU A 43 11.57 -4.73 6.58
N LEU A 44 12.72 -4.63 7.27
CA LEU A 44 14.02 -4.97 6.70
C LEU A 44 14.10 -6.45 6.33
N THR A 45 13.60 -7.34 7.19
CA THR A 45 13.61 -8.79 6.95
C THR A 45 12.79 -9.17 5.72
N LEU A 46 11.57 -8.63 5.62
CA LEU A 46 10.72 -8.78 4.44
C LEU A 46 11.45 -8.32 3.19
N GLU A 47 12.21 -7.24 3.31
CA GLU A 47 12.92 -6.68 2.18
C GLU A 47 14.08 -7.53 1.69
N MET A 48 14.87 -8.05 2.62
CA MET A 48 15.94 -9.00 2.29
C MET A 48 15.37 -10.23 1.58
N ILE A 49 14.23 -10.74 2.04
CA ILE A 49 13.56 -11.90 1.42
C ILE A 49 13.07 -11.55 0.01
N ARG A 50 12.45 -10.37 -0.17
CA ARG A 50 11.93 -9.93 -1.46
C ARG A 50 13.05 -9.74 -2.49
N GLU A 51 14.11 -9.05 -2.10
CA GLU A 51 15.25 -8.78 -2.99
C GLU A 51 15.96 -10.07 -3.38
N ALA A 52 16.13 -11.00 -2.43
CA ALA A 52 16.65 -12.34 -2.72
C ALA A 52 15.72 -13.12 -3.67
N GLY A 53 14.40 -13.05 -3.47
CA GLY A 53 13.41 -13.72 -4.30
C GLY A 53 13.40 -13.24 -5.76
N VAL A 54 13.62 -11.94 -6.00
CA VAL A 54 13.67 -11.35 -7.35
C VAL A 54 15.01 -11.62 -8.05
N ARG A 55 16.11 -11.74 -7.31
CA ARG A 55 17.46 -11.95 -7.87
C ARG A 55 17.78 -13.42 -8.17
N LEU A 56 17.12 -14.36 -7.49
CA LEU A 56 17.38 -15.79 -7.63
C LEU A 56 16.46 -16.43 -8.69
N PRO A 57 16.89 -17.53 -9.34
CA PRO A 57 16.02 -18.31 -10.22
C PRO A 57 14.74 -18.77 -9.51
N SER A 58 13.62 -18.84 -10.24
CA SER A 58 12.27 -19.09 -9.67
C SER A 58 12.17 -20.23 -8.65
N PRO A 59 12.81 -21.42 -8.84
CA PRO A 59 12.73 -22.50 -7.85
C PRO A 59 13.41 -22.15 -6.51
N ILE A 60 14.51 -21.40 -6.58
CA ILE A 60 15.29 -20.99 -5.41
C ILE A 60 14.61 -19.79 -4.75
N GLY A 61 14.10 -18.83 -5.53
CA GLY A 61 13.37 -17.68 -5.02
C GLY A 61 12.11 -18.07 -4.22
N GLN A 62 11.36 -19.07 -4.69
CA GLN A 62 10.20 -19.59 -3.95
C GLN A 62 10.62 -20.24 -2.63
N THR A 63 11.71 -21.00 -2.62
CA THR A 63 12.23 -21.64 -1.41
C THR A 63 12.68 -20.60 -0.37
N VAL A 64 13.39 -19.55 -0.80
CA VAL A 64 13.79 -18.43 0.07
C VAL A 64 12.57 -17.70 0.62
N GLY A 65 11.52 -17.52 -0.18
CA GLY A 65 10.26 -16.95 0.28
C GLY A 65 9.56 -17.77 1.36
N ILE A 66 9.52 -19.11 1.20
CA ILE A 66 8.88 -20.02 2.17
C ILE A 66 9.70 -20.07 3.48
N VAL A 67 11.01 -20.26 3.38
CA VAL A 67 11.91 -20.31 4.55
C VAL A 67 11.92 -18.96 5.26
N GLY A 68 12.05 -17.87 4.52
CA GLY A 68 12.03 -16.52 5.08
C GLY A 68 10.70 -16.15 5.73
N GLY A 69 9.58 -16.52 5.11
CA GLY A 69 8.25 -16.20 5.65
C GLY A 69 7.88 -17.02 6.88
N ILE A 70 8.02 -18.35 6.81
CA ILE A 70 7.54 -19.26 7.86
C ILE A 70 8.62 -19.49 8.91
N VAL A 71 9.83 -19.88 8.50
CA VAL A 71 10.88 -20.31 9.45
C VAL A 71 11.41 -19.13 10.24
N ILE A 72 11.78 -18.03 9.58
CA ILE A 72 12.25 -16.83 10.28
C ILE A 72 11.11 -16.19 11.08
N GLY A 73 9.90 -16.11 10.51
CA GLY A 73 8.73 -15.56 11.19
C GLY A 73 8.39 -16.29 12.49
N GLN A 74 8.39 -17.63 12.47
CA GLN A 74 8.15 -18.45 13.67
C GLN A 74 9.30 -18.36 14.67
N ALA A 75 10.55 -18.43 14.20
CA ALA A 75 11.72 -18.39 15.07
C ALA A 75 11.82 -17.09 15.86
N ILE A 76 11.54 -15.95 15.23
CA ILE A 76 11.58 -14.63 15.87
C ILE A 76 10.50 -14.50 16.95
N VAL A 77 9.29 -14.99 16.66
CA VAL A 77 8.18 -14.99 17.62
C VAL A 77 8.49 -15.89 18.82
N GLN A 78 8.99 -17.09 18.57
CA GLN A 78 9.37 -18.04 19.63
C GLN A 78 10.54 -17.53 20.48
N ALA A 79 11.48 -16.82 19.87
CA ALA A 79 12.57 -16.15 20.57
C ALA A 79 12.11 -14.93 21.39
N GLY A 80 10.83 -14.53 21.31
CA GLY A 80 10.28 -13.37 22.01
C GLY A 80 10.84 -12.03 21.51
N LEU A 81 11.45 -12.00 20.33
CA LEU A 81 12.07 -10.78 19.80
C LEU A 81 11.03 -9.84 19.16
N ILE A 82 9.92 -10.38 18.65
CA ILE A 82 8.89 -9.59 17.98
C ILE A 82 7.51 -10.10 18.37
N SER A 83 6.57 -9.16 18.56
CA SER A 83 5.21 -9.49 18.97
C SER A 83 4.42 -10.16 17.84
N ASN A 84 3.51 -11.07 18.21
CA ASN A 84 2.59 -11.73 17.28
C ASN A 84 1.79 -10.74 16.43
N ILE A 85 1.38 -9.61 17.03
CA ILE A 85 0.62 -8.57 16.36
C ILE A 85 1.48 -7.88 15.28
N MET A 86 2.75 -7.62 15.56
CA MET A 86 3.66 -7.05 14.56
C MET A 86 3.82 -7.97 13.35
N VAL A 87 3.95 -9.28 13.56
CA VAL A 87 4.03 -10.25 12.46
C VAL A 87 2.79 -10.19 11.57
N VAL A 88 1.60 -10.10 12.18
CA VAL A 88 0.34 -9.96 11.43
C VAL A 88 0.32 -8.65 10.63
N VAL A 89 0.71 -7.52 11.24
CA VAL A 89 0.77 -6.20 10.59
C VAL A 89 1.70 -6.22 9.36
N VAL A 90 2.86 -6.87 9.48
CA VAL A 90 3.84 -6.98 8.40
C VAL A 90 3.34 -7.93 7.31
N ALA A 91 2.73 -9.06 7.67
CA ALA A 91 2.13 -9.99 6.70
C ALA A 91 1.06 -9.32 5.83
N PHE A 92 0.16 -8.53 6.44
CA PHE A 92 -0.80 -7.73 5.68
C PHE A 92 -0.12 -6.75 4.73
N THR A 93 0.92 -6.06 5.22
CA THR A 93 1.69 -5.11 4.41
C THR A 93 2.40 -5.80 3.23
N ALA A 94 2.95 -6.99 3.46
CA ALA A 94 3.57 -7.83 2.44
C ALA A 94 2.57 -8.17 1.34
N ILE A 95 1.39 -8.70 1.71
CA ILE A 95 0.33 -9.09 0.78
C ILE A 95 -0.15 -7.89 -0.02
N SER A 96 -0.43 -6.75 0.64
CA SER A 96 -0.88 -5.53 -0.05
C SER A 96 0.15 -5.02 -1.06
N SER A 97 1.44 -5.23 -0.82
CA SER A 97 2.47 -4.75 -1.74
C SER A 97 2.54 -5.52 -3.07
N PHE A 98 1.94 -6.72 -3.17
CA PHE A 98 1.84 -7.45 -4.45
C PHE A 98 0.79 -6.88 -5.40
N ILE A 99 -0.03 -5.93 -4.95
CA ILE A 99 -0.98 -5.20 -5.82
C ILE A 99 -0.22 -4.30 -6.82
N LEU A 100 0.98 -3.85 -6.45
CA LEU A 100 1.81 -2.99 -7.30
C LEU A 100 2.55 -3.86 -8.34
N PRO A 101 2.27 -3.71 -9.65
CA PRO A 101 2.89 -4.55 -10.68
C PRO A 101 4.33 -4.14 -11.03
N ASN A 102 4.75 -2.94 -10.62
CA ASN A 102 6.08 -2.38 -10.95
C ASN A 102 7.00 -2.41 -9.72
N LEU A 103 8.18 -3.03 -9.86
CA LEU A 103 9.19 -3.16 -8.81
C LEU A 103 9.74 -1.80 -8.34
N ASP A 104 9.93 -0.84 -9.24
CA ASP A 104 10.41 0.50 -8.88
C ASP A 104 9.37 1.23 -8.02
N MET A 105 8.09 1.04 -8.33
CA MET A 105 6.99 1.60 -7.54
C MET A 105 6.90 0.95 -6.16
N VAL A 106 7.17 -0.35 -6.05
CA VAL A 106 7.29 -1.05 -4.76
C VAL A 106 8.44 -0.47 -3.93
N ALA A 107 9.59 -0.23 -4.53
CA ALA A 107 10.74 0.38 -3.87
C ALA A 107 10.46 1.82 -3.40
N ALA A 108 9.79 2.63 -4.22
CA ALA A 108 9.38 3.98 -3.84
C ALA A 108 8.42 3.98 -2.65
N VAL A 109 7.38 3.13 -2.67
CA VAL A 109 6.43 2.98 -1.57
C VAL A 109 7.12 2.50 -0.27
N ARG A 110 8.18 1.72 -0.38
CA ARG A 110 8.99 1.29 0.78
C ARG A 110 9.73 2.45 1.43
N ILE A 111 10.40 3.30 0.65
CA ILE A 111 11.10 4.47 1.20
C ILE A 111 10.10 5.38 1.93
N ILE A 112 8.96 5.65 1.29
CA ILE A 112 7.85 6.39 1.89
C ILE A 112 7.38 5.75 3.20
N ARG A 113 7.25 4.42 3.23
CA ARG A 113 6.82 3.67 4.43
C ARG A 113 7.77 3.88 5.61
N PHE A 114 9.09 3.80 5.38
CA PHE A 114 10.08 4.07 6.42
C PHE A 114 10.01 5.52 6.91
N SER A 115 9.83 6.48 6.01
CA SER A 115 9.62 7.89 6.38
C SER A 115 8.37 8.08 7.24
N LEU A 116 7.25 7.45 6.88
CA LEU A 116 6.00 7.50 7.66
C LEU A 116 6.14 6.80 9.02
N MET A 117 6.91 5.70 9.11
CA MET A 117 7.21 5.04 10.39
C MET A 117 8.02 5.95 11.31
N ALA A 118 9.01 6.66 10.79
CA ALA A 118 9.79 7.63 11.56
C ALA A 118 8.93 8.83 12.00
N ALA A 119 8.06 9.35 11.14
CA ALA A 119 7.12 10.40 11.52
C ALA A 119 6.15 9.93 12.61
N ALA A 120 5.66 8.70 12.52
CA ALA A 120 4.76 8.10 13.50
C ALA A 120 5.44 7.77 14.83
N SER A 121 6.75 7.47 14.85
CA SER A 121 7.47 7.21 16.10
C SER A 121 7.75 8.48 16.90
N VAL A 122 7.88 9.63 16.24
CA VAL A 122 8.12 10.93 16.92
C VAL A 122 6.81 11.63 17.28
N PHE A 123 5.83 11.66 16.37
CA PHE A 123 4.61 12.47 16.52
C PHE A 123 3.32 11.64 16.59
N GLY A 124 3.39 10.31 16.64
CA GLY A 124 2.21 9.44 16.70
C GLY A 124 1.28 9.58 15.50
N ILE A 125 -0.03 9.60 15.75
CA ILE A 125 -1.05 9.72 14.70
C ILE A 125 -0.93 11.05 13.96
N PHE A 126 -0.55 12.13 14.65
CA PHE A 126 -0.39 13.44 14.02
C PHE A 126 0.70 13.42 12.93
N GLY A 127 1.86 12.80 13.22
CA GLY A 127 2.92 12.64 12.22
C GLY A 127 2.47 11.83 11.00
N LEU A 128 1.66 10.80 11.22
CA LEU A 128 1.09 10.00 10.14
C LEU A 128 0.12 10.80 9.28
N LEU A 129 -0.75 11.62 9.88
CA LEU A 129 -1.69 12.49 9.16
C LEU A 129 -0.94 13.52 8.31
N VAL A 130 0.03 14.22 8.89
CA VAL A 130 0.83 15.22 8.17
C VAL A 130 1.61 14.56 7.03
N GLY A 131 2.26 13.42 7.28
CA GLY A 131 2.99 12.67 6.26
C GLY A 131 2.08 12.20 5.12
N MET A 132 0.86 11.75 5.43
CA MET A 132 -0.15 11.38 4.43
C MET A 132 -0.64 12.58 3.63
N MET A 133 -0.84 13.75 4.25
CA MET A 133 -1.22 14.97 3.54
C MET A 133 -0.12 15.43 2.57
N ILE A 134 1.15 15.40 2.99
CA ILE A 134 2.29 15.73 2.12
C ILE A 134 2.34 14.77 0.93
N LEU A 135 2.16 13.47 1.18
CA LEU A 135 2.15 12.46 0.13
C LEU A 135 1.00 12.68 -0.87
N LEU A 136 -0.20 12.98 -0.39
CA LEU A 136 -1.35 13.29 -1.25
C LEU A 136 -1.10 14.56 -2.07
N GLY A 137 -0.58 15.61 -1.44
CA GLY A 137 -0.22 16.86 -2.13
C GLY A 137 0.81 16.61 -3.24
N HIS A 138 1.83 15.80 -2.96
CA HIS A 138 2.82 15.40 -3.95
C HIS A 138 2.18 14.64 -5.12
N LEU A 139 1.31 13.68 -4.83
CA LEU A 139 0.63 12.86 -5.84
C LEU A 139 -0.24 13.68 -6.79
N ILE A 140 -0.91 14.72 -6.28
CA ILE A 140 -1.75 15.63 -7.08
C ILE A 140 -0.89 16.56 -7.95
N SER A 141 0.31 16.94 -7.48
CA SER A 141 1.24 17.79 -8.23
C SER A 141 1.93 17.07 -9.39
N LEU A 142 1.92 15.73 -9.41
CA LEU A 142 2.53 14.96 -10.48
C LEU A 142 1.66 15.00 -11.74
N GLU A 143 2.28 15.30 -12.87
CA GLU A 143 1.67 15.24 -14.19
C GLU A 143 2.31 14.14 -15.03
N THR A 144 1.47 13.32 -15.68
CA THR A 144 1.87 12.29 -16.63
C THR A 144 1.39 12.71 -18.01
N LEU A 145 2.29 12.97 -18.95
CA LEU A 145 1.95 13.35 -20.33
C LEU A 145 0.95 14.54 -20.41
N GLY A 146 1.12 15.53 -19.51
CA GLY A 146 0.30 16.74 -19.46
C GLY A 146 -1.09 16.57 -18.82
N THR A 147 -1.34 15.43 -18.16
CA THR A 147 -2.53 15.22 -17.32
C THR A 147 -2.13 14.92 -15.88
N PRO A 148 -2.83 15.49 -14.87
CA PRO A 148 -2.55 15.18 -13.48
C PRO A 148 -2.69 13.68 -13.19
N PHE A 149 -1.75 13.11 -12.45
CA PHE A 149 -1.73 11.69 -12.08
C PHE A 149 -3.01 11.27 -11.32
N SER A 150 -3.61 12.19 -10.57
CA SER A 150 -4.86 11.99 -9.85
C SER A 150 -6.14 12.08 -10.69
N THR A 151 -6.04 12.23 -12.02
CA THR A 151 -7.22 12.23 -12.91
C THR A 151 -7.89 10.85 -12.85
N PRO A 152 -9.23 10.74 -12.61
CA PRO A 152 -10.28 11.76 -12.70
C PRO A 152 -10.81 12.27 -11.34
N PHE A 153 -10.08 12.04 -10.25
CA PHE A 153 -10.44 12.52 -8.91
C PHE A 153 -10.07 14.01 -8.74
N ALA A 154 -8.89 14.39 -9.24
CA ALA A 154 -8.44 15.77 -9.30
C ALA A 154 -7.67 15.98 -10.62
N PRO A 155 -8.21 16.73 -11.60
CA PRO A 155 -9.50 17.43 -11.62
C PRO A 155 -10.70 16.49 -11.67
N MET A 156 -11.78 16.84 -10.96
CA MET A 156 -12.99 16.03 -10.86
C MET A 156 -13.69 15.92 -12.22
N ARG A 157 -13.66 14.72 -12.83
CA ARG A 157 -14.25 14.46 -14.17
C ARG A 157 -15.19 13.27 -14.15
N ILE A 158 -16.46 13.53 -13.85
CA ILE A 158 -17.51 12.50 -13.67
C ILE A 158 -17.69 11.61 -14.92
N SER A 159 -17.43 12.13 -16.12
CA SER A 159 -17.46 11.34 -17.37
C SER A 159 -16.48 10.18 -17.37
N ASP A 160 -15.31 10.38 -16.77
CA ASP A 160 -14.18 9.45 -16.82
C ASP A 160 -14.26 8.41 -15.67
N TRP A 161 -15.15 8.62 -14.69
CA TRP A 161 -15.39 7.68 -13.58
C TRP A 161 -15.95 6.32 -14.04
N ARG A 162 -16.68 6.31 -15.18
CA ARG A 162 -17.23 5.10 -15.82
C ARG A 162 -16.19 4.24 -16.55
N ASP A 163 -14.94 4.71 -16.60
CA ASP A 163 -13.80 3.96 -17.12
C ASP A 163 -12.81 3.65 -15.99
N THR A 164 -12.60 4.59 -15.06
CA THR A 164 -11.60 4.45 -13.98
C THR A 164 -12.10 3.69 -12.74
N VAL A 165 -13.32 3.95 -12.25
CA VAL A 165 -13.81 3.37 -10.98
C VAL A 165 -14.67 2.13 -11.23
N VAL A 166 -15.56 2.21 -12.22
CA VAL A 166 -16.42 1.10 -12.62
C VAL A 166 -16.19 0.86 -14.10
N ARG A 167 -15.48 -0.21 -14.46
CA ARG A 167 -15.17 -0.54 -15.86
C ARG A 167 -16.44 -0.94 -16.61
N SER A 168 -17.11 0.03 -17.24
CA SER A 168 -18.32 -0.20 -18.02
C SER A 168 -18.04 -0.98 -19.32
N PRO A 169 -19.01 -1.75 -19.85
CA PRO A 169 -18.81 -2.53 -21.07
C PRO A 169 -18.51 -1.61 -22.28
N LEU A 170 -17.52 -2.00 -23.08
CA LEU A 170 -16.94 -1.19 -24.17
C LEU A 170 -17.99 -0.65 -25.17
N TRP A 171 -19.08 -1.38 -25.39
CA TRP A 171 -20.16 -0.97 -26.32
C TRP A 171 -20.96 0.26 -25.86
N LYS A 172 -20.90 0.61 -24.56
CA LYS A 172 -21.52 1.83 -24.01
C LYS A 172 -20.54 3.00 -23.93
N MET A 173 -19.27 2.80 -24.30
CA MET A 173 -18.19 3.81 -24.21
C MET A 173 -17.94 4.49 -25.56
N THR A 174 -18.89 5.32 -26.00
CA THR A 174 -18.85 6.01 -27.29
C THR A 174 -18.00 7.28 -27.30
N LEU A 175 -17.62 7.80 -26.12
CA LEU A 175 -16.82 9.00 -25.94
C LEU A 175 -15.37 8.65 -25.53
N ARG A 176 -14.40 9.44 -25.99
CA ARG A 176 -13.00 9.32 -25.55
C ARG A 176 -12.81 10.01 -24.19
N PRO A 177 -11.94 9.49 -23.30
CA PRO A 177 -11.65 10.14 -22.03
C PRO A 177 -11.10 11.54 -22.27
N LEU A 178 -11.69 12.53 -21.61
CA LEU A 178 -11.34 13.94 -21.78
C LEU A 178 -9.93 14.24 -21.23
N GLY A 179 -9.40 13.36 -20.37
CA GLY A 179 -8.04 13.42 -19.85
C GLY A 179 -7.01 13.58 -20.96
N ALA A 180 -7.06 12.74 -21.99
CA ALA A 180 -6.06 12.69 -23.07
C ALA A 180 -6.11 13.89 -24.05
N ARG A 181 -6.90 14.94 -23.77
CA ARG A 181 -7.16 16.09 -24.66
C ARG A 181 -7.40 15.66 -26.12
N PRO A 182 -8.36 14.76 -26.39
CA PRO A 182 -8.56 14.25 -27.74
C PRO A 182 -9.11 15.33 -28.67
N VAL A 183 -8.52 15.48 -29.86
CA VAL A 183 -9.01 16.39 -30.92
C VAL A 183 -10.41 15.96 -31.40
N GLU A 184 -10.67 14.64 -31.45
CA GLU A 184 -11.97 14.06 -31.78
C GLU A 184 -12.57 13.38 -30.55
N THR A 185 -13.74 13.83 -30.11
CA THR A 185 -14.36 13.38 -28.85
C THR A 185 -15.11 12.06 -28.98
N ARG A 186 -15.56 11.68 -30.18
CA ARG A 186 -16.22 10.38 -30.40
C ARG A 186 -15.19 9.27 -30.63
N ARG A 187 -15.34 8.18 -29.89
CA ARG A 187 -14.51 6.97 -29.99
C ARG A 187 -14.91 6.10 -31.19
N GLN A 188 -16.21 6.05 -31.50
CA GLN A 188 -16.78 5.32 -32.63
C GLN A 188 -17.81 6.19 -33.36
N GLY A 189 -17.79 6.16 -34.69
CA GLY A 189 -18.86 6.69 -35.54
C GLY A 189 -20.11 5.81 -35.41
N ASP A 190 -21.29 6.38 -35.71
CA ASP A 190 -22.55 5.66 -35.64
C ASP A 190 -22.62 4.63 -36.78
N ASN A 191 -22.09 3.43 -36.55
CA ASN A 191 -22.10 2.34 -37.52
C ASN A 191 -23.36 1.46 -37.40
N ARG A 192 -24.43 1.96 -36.76
CA ARG A 192 -25.75 1.34 -36.93
C ARG A 192 -26.23 1.65 -38.34
N ARG A 193 -26.10 0.67 -39.24
CA ARG A 193 -26.99 0.60 -40.41
C ARG A 193 -28.42 0.73 -39.86
N LYS A 194 -29.09 1.84 -40.17
CA LYS A 194 -30.54 1.92 -40.09
C LYS A 194 -31.04 0.71 -40.86
N GLY A 195 -31.65 -0.24 -40.17
CA GLY A 195 -32.42 -1.28 -40.83
C GLY A 195 -33.58 -0.55 -41.50
N ASP A 196 -33.52 -0.45 -42.83
CA ASP A 196 -34.65 -0.05 -43.64
C ASP A 196 -35.74 -1.10 -43.41
N GLY A 197 -36.89 -0.64 -42.91
CA GLY A 197 -38.09 -1.44 -42.69
C GLY A 197 -38.88 -1.65 -43.97
#